data_AF-Q0FCV1-F1
#
_entry.id   AF-Q0FCV1-F1
#
_cell.length_a   1.000
_cell.length_b   1.000
_cell.length_c   1.000
_cell.angle_alpha   90.00
_cell.angle_beta   90.00
_cell.angle_gamma   90.00
#
_symmetry.space_group_name_H-M   'P 1'
#
loop_
_entity.id
_entity.type
_entity.pdbx_description
1 polymer ?
#
loop_
_entity_poly.entity_id
_entity_poly.type
_entity_poly.pdbx_seq_one_letter_code
_entity_poly.pdbx_strand_id
1 'polypeptide(L)' 'MLYQNLFDYKKDPLELFNEINNPKYTNIKKKMRALLDKKMAEIGDEPLH' A
#
# COMPACT_ATOMS: atom_id res chain seq x y z
N MET A 1 -0.30 9.13 -8.72
CA MET A 1 0.54 8.41 -7.72
C MET A 1 0.69 6.92 -8.05
N LEU A 2 1.91 6.38 -7.96
CA LEU A 2 2.23 4.96 -8.19
C LEU A 2 2.26 4.22 -6.84
N TYR A 3 1.38 3.24 -6.65
CA TYR A 3 1.30 2.41 -5.44
C TYR A 3 2.27 1.26 -5.61
N GLN A 4 3.55 1.54 -5.39
CA GLN A 4 4.63 0.67 -5.87
C GLN A 4 5.04 -0.41 -4.89
N ASN A 5 4.83 -0.21 -3.58
CA ASN A 5 5.46 -1.06 -2.57
C ASN A 5 4.45 -1.59 -1.55
N LEU A 6 4.61 -2.86 -1.19
CA LEU A 6 3.96 -3.50 -0.05
C LEU A 6 5.01 -4.31 0.72
N PHE A 7 5.09 -4.13 2.04
CA PHE A 7 6.02 -4.88 2.89
C PHE A 7 5.27 -5.61 4.01
N ASP A 8 5.73 -6.82 4.34
CA ASP A 8 5.22 -7.60 5.48
C ASP A 8 6.23 -7.56 6.63
N TYR A 9 6.13 -6.55 7.48
CA TYR A 9 7.02 -6.35 8.63
C TYR A 9 7.16 -7.58 9.55
N LYS A 10 6.14 -8.45 9.63
CA LYS A 10 6.22 -9.64 10.47
C LYS A 10 7.13 -10.71 9.89
N LYS A 11 7.22 -10.80 8.57
CA LYS A 11 8.08 -11.77 7.86
C LYS A 11 9.43 -11.16 7.46
N ASP A 12 9.44 -9.87 7.19
CA ASP A 12 10.58 -9.10 6.73
C ASP A 12 10.65 -7.76 7.48
N PRO A 13 11.17 -7.76 8.73
CA PRO A 13 11.24 -6.56 9.56
C PRO A 13 12.14 -5.45 9.00
N LEU A 14 12.99 -5.78 8.03
CA LEU A 14 13.93 -4.85 7.39
C LEU A 14 13.41 -4.33 6.04
N GLU A 15 12.22 -4.76 5.61
CA GLU A 15 11.56 -4.31 4.37
C GLU A 15 12.43 -4.48 3.11
N LEU A 16 13.23 -5.56 3.06
CA LEU A 16 14.14 -5.85 1.96
C LEU A 16 13.41 -6.38 0.72
N PHE A 17 12.21 -6.95 0.89
CA PHE A 17 11.45 -7.59 -0.18
C PHE A 17 10.12 -6.90 -0.42
N ASN A 18 9.98 -6.32 -1.61
CA ASN A 18 8.71 -5.74 -2.06
C ASN A 18 7.72 -6.84 -2.50
N GLU A 19 6.60 -6.93 -1.80
CA GLU A 19 5.53 -7.91 -2.00
C GLU A 19 4.40 -7.39 -2.91
N ILE A 20 4.59 -6.25 -3.60
CA ILE A 20 3.53 -5.62 -4.41
C ILE A 20 2.97 -6.56 -5.49
N ASN A 21 3.77 -7.47 -6.03
CA ASN A 21 3.34 -8.41 -7.08
C ASN A 21 2.92 -9.78 -6.54
N ASN A 22 3.04 -10.01 -5.23
CA ASN A 22 2.73 -11.31 -4.64
C ASN A 22 1.20 -11.51 -4.57
N PRO A 23 0.66 -12.55 -5.23
CA PRO A 23 -0.79 -12.77 -5.30
C PRO A 23 -1.41 -13.06 -3.92
N LYS A 24 -0.62 -13.58 -2.96
CA LYS A 24 -1.05 -13.83 -1.58
C LYS A 24 -1.61 -12.58 -0.90
N TYR A 25 -1.09 -11.41 -1.25
CA TYR A 25 -1.49 -10.15 -0.62
C TYR A 25 -2.48 -9.33 -1.46
N THR A 26 -3.11 -9.90 -2.49
CA THR A 26 -4.04 -9.18 -3.39
C THR A 26 -5.14 -8.43 -2.64
N ASN A 27 -5.81 -9.11 -1.70
CA ASN A 27 -6.89 -8.48 -0.92
C ASN A 27 -6.35 -7.43 0.06
N ILE A 28 -5.15 -7.65 0.60
CA ILE A 28 -4.48 -6.70 1.50
C ILE A 28 -4.11 -5.43 0.75
N LYS A 29 -3.52 -5.53 -0.45
CA LYS A 29 -3.22 -4.39 -1.34
C LYS A 29 -4.46 -3.54 -1.59
N LYS A 30 -5.56 -4.18 -2.00
CA LYS A 30 -6.84 -3.47 -2.26
C LYS A 30 -7.35 -2.74 -1.02
N LYS A 31 -7.28 -3.38 0.15
CA LYS A 31 -7.70 -2.78 1.42
C LYS A 31 -6.81 -1.61 1.82
N MET A 32 -5.48 -1.79 1.80
CA MET A 32 -4.52 -0.73 2.15
C MET A 32 -4.64 0.46 1.22
N ARG A 33 -4.88 0.20 -0.08
CA ARG A 33 -5.14 1.25 -1.06
C ARG A 33 -6.38 2.08 -0.71
N ALA A 34 -7.50 1.42 -0.42
CA ALA A 34 -8.73 2.10 -0.03
C ALA A 34 -8.58 2.90 1.27
N LEU A 35 -7.82 2.40 2.24
CA LEU A 35 -7.51 3.13 3.47
C LEU A 35 -6.67 4.38 3.22
N LEU A 36 -5.67 4.27 2.33
CA LEU A 36 -4.84 5.39 1.94
C LEU A 36 -5.67 6.45 1.20
N ASP A 37 -6.46 6.06 0.20
CA ASP A 37 -7.32 6.99 -0.55
C ASP A 37 -8.32 7.71 0.38
N LYS A 38 -8.94 6.97 1.32
CA LYS A 38 -9.81 7.55 2.34
C LYS A 38 -9.08 8.57 3.21
N LYS A 39 -7.85 8.24 3.64
CA LYS A 39 -7.06 9.12 4.51
C LYS A 39 -6.61 10.39 3.79
N MET A 40 -6.22 10.26 2.52
CA MET A 40 -5.86 11.38 1.66
C MET A 40 -7.04 12.34 1.49
N ALA A 41 -8.23 11.81 1.16
CA ALA A 41 -9.45 12.60 1.08
C ALA A 41 -9.82 13.29 2.41
N GLU A 42 -9.64 12.61 3.56
CA GLU A 42 -9.90 13.19 4.88
C GLU A 42 -9.02 14.40 5.21
N ILE A 43 -7.79 14.45 4.70
CA ILE A 43 -6.83 15.54 4.98
C ILE A 43 -6.77 16.58 3.84
N GLY A 44 -7.60 16.42 2.79
CA GLY A 44 -7.56 17.27 1.60
C GLY A 44 -6.30 17.10 0.75
N ASP A 45 -5.63 15.94 0.85
CA ASP A 45 -4.48 15.58 0.02
C ASP A 45 -4.99 14.98 -1.29
N GLU A 46 -5.02 15.80 -2.33
CA GLU A 46 -5.45 15.38 -3.67
C GLU A 46 -4.26 14.82 -4.45
N PRO A 47 -4.41 13.66 -5.13
CA PRO A 47 -3.34 13.12 -5.94
C PRO A 47 -2.95 14.08 -7.07
N LEU A 48 -1.68 14.50 -7.11
CA LEU A 48 -1.12 15.06 -8.33
C LEU A 48 -1.13 13.97 -9.43
N HIS A 49 -1.85 14.27 -10.51
CA HIS A 49 -2.03 13.42 -11.70
C HIS A 49 -0.72 13.25 -12.47
#